data_AF-A0A0L6ZBL4-F1
#
_entry.id   AF-A0A0L6ZBL4-F1
#
_cell.length_a   1.000
_cell.length_b   1.000
_cell.length_c   1.000
_cell.angle_alpha   90.00
_cell.angle_beta   90.00
_cell.angle_gamma   90.00
#
_symmetry.space_group_name_H-M   'P 1'
#
loop_
_entity.id
_entity.type
_entity.pdbx_description
1 polymer ?
#
loop_
_entity_poly.entity_id
_entity_poly.type
_entity_poly.pdbx_seq_one_letter_code
_entity_poly.pdbx_strand_id
1 'polypeptide(L)'
;MKKRLLVLALVILSIFSIACTRNQTARRQNQNRTAQKQAIGGVESSVFQLGDIDKIKITSDVSNIRTGVSPDSPVLQTTNKNNTHDVLSKVGDWYAVKLPDNKIGFVPSGDCKAIVSDDKKPAMPPSAAGTTPQAPNAPKTPSANNTYAATSEEQQMLKLINEARAQNNVQPLKLDTEVSNCARVKAQDMIDNNYFSHNSPKYGSPFDMMKSFGINYVAAGENIAGNQNVANAHNSLMNSPGHRRNILNPDFTHIGLGIKKGGPYGNMFCQMFISKPQ
;
A
#
# COMPACT_ATOMS: atom_id res chain seq x y z
N MET A 1 25.03 56.15 -66.08
CA MET A 1 25.79 54.98 -65.58
C MET A 1 25.50 54.84 -64.09
N LYS A 2 24.60 53.93 -63.70
CA LYS A 2 24.88 52.65 -63.00
C LYS A 2 25.45 52.76 -61.56
N LYS A 3 24.55 52.43 -60.61
CA LYS A 3 24.71 51.57 -59.42
C LYS A 3 25.17 52.19 -58.07
N ARG A 4 24.34 51.91 -57.04
CA ARG A 4 24.58 51.33 -55.69
C ARG A 4 23.85 52.14 -54.58
N LEU A 5 22.72 51.67 -54.06
CA LEU A 5 22.52 50.77 -52.88
C LEU A 5 22.87 51.49 -51.55
N LEU A 6 21.89 52.12 -50.88
CA LEU A 6 21.12 51.64 -49.71
C LEU A 6 21.75 52.08 -48.37
N VAL A 7 20.96 52.69 -47.47
CA VAL A 7 20.90 52.54 -45.99
C VAL A 7 20.35 53.83 -45.33
N LEU A 8 19.46 53.62 -44.35
CA LEU A 8 19.02 54.52 -43.26
C LEU A 8 17.83 55.48 -43.52
N ALA A 9 16.62 55.03 -43.16
CA ALA A 9 15.65 55.86 -42.44
C ALA A 9 14.76 54.94 -41.58
N LEU A 10 15.02 54.99 -40.26
CA LEU A 10 14.41 54.21 -39.21
C LEU A 10 13.34 55.08 -38.52
N VAL A 11 12.36 54.42 -37.91
CA VAL A 11 11.42 54.93 -36.89
C VAL A 11 10.25 55.77 -37.41
N ILE A 12 9.05 55.17 -37.36
CA ILE A 12 7.84 55.64 -36.65
C ILE A 12 6.69 54.74 -37.15
N LEU A 13 6.61 53.49 -36.65
CA LEU A 13 5.36 52.70 -36.66
C LEU A 13 5.47 51.44 -35.78
N SER A 14 5.71 51.59 -34.48
CA SER A 14 5.86 50.42 -33.58
C SER A 14 5.14 50.55 -32.23
N ILE A 15 4.09 51.38 -32.13
CA ILE A 15 3.36 51.57 -30.85
C ILE A 15 1.98 50.90 -30.81
N PHE A 16 1.52 50.25 -31.90
CA PHE A 16 0.17 49.63 -31.95
C PHE A 16 0.13 48.09 -32.01
N SER A 17 1.27 47.40 -31.86
CA SER A 17 1.31 45.92 -31.88
C SER A 17 1.61 45.27 -30.51
N ILE A 18 1.78 46.06 -29.44
CA ILE A 18 2.19 45.53 -28.12
C ILE A 18 0.99 45.17 -27.23
N ALA A 19 -0.19 45.74 -27.47
CA ALA A 19 -1.36 45.49 -26.63
C ALA A 19 -2.10 44.16 -26.92
N CYS A 20 -2.00 43.62 -28.14
CA CYS A 20 -2.74 42.40 -28.51
C CYS A 20 -2.00 41.10 -28.11
N THR A 21 -0.67 41.12 -28.10
CA THR A 21 0.17 39.96 -27.75
C THR A 21 0.18 39.64 -26.27
N ARG A 22 0.01 40.65 -25.40
CA ARG A 22 0.00 40.49 -23.93
C ARG A 22 -1.25 39.75 -23.43
N ASN A 23 -2.38 39.90 -24.13
CA ASN A 23 -3.65 39.27 -23.76
C ASN A 23 -3.74 37.79 -24.22
N GLN A 24 -3.05 37.42 -25.29
CA GLN A 24 -2.96 36.02 -25.73
C GLN A 24 -1.99 35.18 -24.88
N THR A 25 -0.89 35.76 -24.38
CA THR A 25 0.01 35.06 -23.45
C THR A 25 -0.66 34.84 -22.10
N ALA A 26 -1.41 35.81 -21.59
CA ALA A 26 -2.18 35.66 -20.36
C ALA A 26 -3.30 34.60 -20.49
N ARG A 27 -4.02 34.55 -21.63
CA ARG A 27 -5.02 33.49 -21.90
C ARG A 27 -4.40 32.11 -22.09
N ARG A 28 -3.24 31.99 -22.75
CA ARG A 28 -2.51 30.71 -22.86
C ARG A 28 -1.96 30.23 -21.51
N GLN A 29 -1.47 31.12 -20.66
CA GLN A 29 -1.05 30.75 -19.31
C GLN A 29 -2.25 30.35 -18.42
N ASN A 30 -3.41 30.96 -18.61
CA ASN A 30 -4.60 30.60 -17.84
C ASN A 30 -5.25 29.29 -18.33
N GLN A 31 -5.25 29.01 -19.64
CA GLN A 31 -5.68 27.71 -20.18
C GLN A 31 -4.70 26.57 -19.81
N ASN A 32 -3.40 26.85 -19.70
CA ASN A 32 -2.42 25.88 -19.18
C ASN A 32 -2.54 25.65 -17.66
N ARG A 33 -3.06 26.63 -16.88
CA ARG A 33 -3.38 26.43 -15.46
C ARG A 33 -4.60 25.55 -15.24
N THR A 34 -5.62 25.62 -16.08
CA THR A 34 -6.79 24.72 -16.00
C THR A 34 -6.50 23.31 -16.52
N ALA A 35 -5.52 23.14 -17.42
CA ALA A 35 -5.02 21.83 -17.85
C ALA A 35 -3.98 21.21 -16.90
N GLN A 36 -3.47 21.97 -15.92
CA GLN A 36 -2.58 21.50 -14.84
C GLN A 36 -3.30 21.20 -13.52
N LYS A 37 -4.59 20.81 -13.58
CA LYS A 37 -5.12 19.87 -12.58
C LYS A 37 -4.60 18.45 -12.91
N GLN A 38 -3.27 18.37 -12.98
CA GLN A 38 -2.51 17.18 -13.30
C GLN A 38 -2.78 16.17 -12.18
N ALA A 39 -3.09 14.94 -12.55
CA ALA A 39 -3.11 13.81 -11.64
C ALA A 39 -1.83 13.88 -10.79
N ILE A 40 -2.00 14.26 -9.52
CA ILE A 40 -0.89 14.29 -8.58
C ILE A 40 -0.59 12.81 -8.35
N GLY A 41 0.45 12.33 -9.04
CA GLY A 41 0.95 10.98 -8.88
C GLY A 41 1.06 10.68 -7.39
N GLY A 42 0.56 9.50 -7.01
CA GLY A 42 0.63 9.03 -5.64
C GLY A 42 2.03 9.27 -5.11
N VAL A 43 2.13 10.05 -4.04
CA VAL A 43 3.34 10.15 -3.24
C VAL A 43 3.79 8.70 -2.98
N GLU A 44 5.02 8.36 -3.35
CA GLU A 44 5.56 7.01 -3.16
C GLU A 44 5.38 6.60 -1.70
N SER A 45 4.40 5.75 -1.45
CA SER A 45 4.01 5.32 -0.12
C SER A 45 3.55 3.88 -0.27
N SER A 46 4.54 2.99 -0.27
CA SER A 46 4.33 1.57 0.01
C SER A 46 5.04 1.25 1.31
N VAL A 47 4.31 0.71 2.28
CA VAL A 47 4.90 0.13 3.50
C VAL A 47 4.72 -1.37 3.50
N PHE A 48 5.70 -2.06 4.07
CA PHE A 48 5.75 -3.50 4.21
C PHE A 48 6.23 -3.83 5.61
N GLN A 49 5.54 -4.74 6.29
CA GLN A 49 5.95 -5.25 7.59
C GLN A 49 5.63 -6.74 7.66
N LEU A 50 6.53 -7.49 8.28
CA LEU A 50 6.27 -8.87 8.64
C LEU A 50 5.50 -8.88 9.95
N GLY A 51 4.57 -9.82 10.10
CA GLY A 51 3.89 -10.02 11.39
C GLY A 51 4.90 -10.36 12.49
N ASP A 52 4.42 -10.51 13.72
CA ASP A 52 5.21 -11.06 14.82
C ASP A 52 5.54 -12.54 14.47
N ILE A 53 6.60 -12.77 13.69
CA ILE A 53 7.08 -14.10 13.34
C ILE A 53 7.82 -14.61 14.55
N ASP A 54 7.18 -15.50 15.31
CA ASP A 54 7.79 -16.05 16.52
C ASP A 54 8.82 -17.13 16.19
N LYS A 55 8.60 -17.91 15.12
CA LYS A 55 9.46 -19.04 14.75
C LYS A 55 9.59 -19.21 13.23
N ILE A 56 10.66 -19.86 12.79
CA ILE A 56 10.77 -20.48 11.47
C ILE A 56 10.94 -21.98 11.62
N LYS A 57 10.53 -22.75 10.62
CA LYS A 57 10.78 -24.19 10.47
C LYS A 57 11.58 -24.46 9.22
N ILE A 58 12.69 -25.19 9.35
CA ILE A 58 13.57 -25.52 8.22
C ILE A 58 12.86 -26.51 7.28
N THR A 59 12.86 -26.22 5.98
CA THR A 59 12.24 -27.03 4.93
C THR A 59 13.26 -27.80 4.10
N SER A 60 14.48 -27.25 3.95
CA SER A 60 15.62 -27.90 3.31
C SER A 60 16.17 -29.04 4.19
N ASP A 61 16.74 -30.09 3.59
CA ASP A 61 17.29 -31.22 4.36
C ASP A 61 18.38 -30.76 5.34
N VAL A 62 19.23 -29.84 4.87
CA VAL A 62 20.21 -29.10 5.67
C VAL A 62 20.20 -27.63 5.22
N SER A 63 20.30 -26.70 6.15
CA SER A 63 20.50 -25.27 5.89
C SER A 63 21.62 -24.69 6.76
N ASN A 64 22.30 -23.68 6.24
CA ASN A 64 23.37 -22.98 6.95
C ASN A 64 22.80 -21.78 7.73
N ILE A 65 23.12 -21.72 9.01
CA ILE A 65 22.95 -20.53 9.83
C ILE A 65 24.26 -19.75 9.80
N ARG A 66 24.23 -18.51 9.32
CA ARG A 66 25.43 -17.69 9.06
C ARG A 66 25.54 -16.51 10.01
N THR A 67 26.72 -15.89 10.06
CA THR A 67 26.98 -14.66 10.84
C THR A 67 26.38 -13.40 10.21
N GLY A 68 25.90 -13.46 8.96
CA GLY A 68 25.39 -12.29 8.23
C GLY A 68 24.44 -12.66 7.09
N VAL A 69 23.81 -11.64 6.51
CA VAL A 69 22.75 -11.72 5.48
C VAL A 69 23.30 -11.86 4.05
N SER A 70 24.32 -12.69 3.88
CA SER A 70 24.94 -12.97 2.57
C SER A 70 25.31 -14.46 2.47
N PRO A 71 25.19 -15.08 1.28
CA PRO A 71 25.67 -16.44 1.04
C PRO A 71 27.16 -16.63 1.35
N ASP A 72 27.94 -15.55 1.28
CA ASP A 72 29.39 -15.56 1.54
C ASP A 72 29.74 -15.35 3.02
N SER A 73 28.74 -15.04 3.86
CA SER A 73 28.97 -14.87 5.30
C SER A 73 29.40 -16.21 5.94
N PRO A 74 30.36 -16.19 6.89
CA PRO A 74 30.77 -17.40 7.61
C PRO A 74 29.59 -18.20 8.19
N VAL A 75 29.66 -19.52 8.06
CA VAL A 75 28.68 -20.44 8.67
C VAL A 75 28.97 -20.53 10.16
N LEU A 76 27.98 -20.18 10.98
CA LEU A 76 28.02 -20.38 12.43
C LEU A 76 27.74 -21.84 12.80
N GLN A 77 26.67 -22.39 12.23
CA GLN A 77 26.26 -23.78 12.41
C GLN A 77 25.34 -24.22 11.28
N THR A 78 25.08 -25.52 11.18
CA THR A 78 24.06 -26.09 10.30
C THR A 78 22.80 -26.43 11.10
N THR A 79 21.67 -26.50 10.40
CA THR A 79 20.39 -26.95 10.96
C THR A 79 19.67 -27.85 9.96
N ASN A 80 18.92 -28.82 10.46
CA ASN A 80 18.26 -29.83 9.62
C ASN A 80 16.78 -29.52 9.42
N LYS A 81 16.19 -30.16 8.41
CA LYS A 81 14.75 -30.14 8.15
C LYS A 81 13.93 -30.40 9.40
N ASN A 82 12.81 -29.71 9.51
CA ASN A 82 11.88 -29.70 10.64
C ASN A 82 12.38 -29.05 11.92
N ASN A 83 13.67 -28.69 12.05
CA ASN A 83 14.11 -27.87 13.18
C ASN A 83 13.40 -26.52 13.16
N THR A 84 13.11 -26.00 14.34
CA THR A 84 12.53 -24.66 14.51
C THR A 84 13.48 -23.73 15.21
N HIS A 85 13.49 -22.47 14.80
CA HIS A 85 14.28 -21.41 15.46
C HIS A 85 13.40 -20.21 15.76
N ASP A 86 13.60 -19.58 16.92
CA ASP A 86 12.91 -18.34 17.26
C ASP A 86 13.42 -17.20 16.37
N VAL A 87 12.50 -16.45 15.77
CA VAL A 87 12.85 -15.35 14.86
C VAL A 87 12.88 -14.04 15.63
N LEU A 88 13.97 -13.29 15.44
CA LEU A 88 14.14 -11.95 15.99
C LEU A 88 13.73 -10.87 14.98
N SER A 89 14.05 -11.09 13.70
CA SER A 89 13.69 -10.19 12.59
C SER A 89 13.90 -10.88 11.24
N LYS A 90 13.45 -10.26 10.15
CA LYS A 90 13.84 -10.64 8.77
C LYS A 90 14.47 -9.44 8.10
N VAL A 91 15.51 -9.69 7.31
CA VAL A 91 16.24 -8.67 6.54
C VAL A 91 16.45 -9.21 5.14
N GLY A 92 15.74 -8.64 4.14
CA GLY A 92 15.76 -9.16 2.77
C GLY A 92 15.28 -10.62 2.73
N ASP A 93 16.09 -11.50 2.14
CA ASP A 93 15.82 -12.95 2.02
C ASP A 93 16.41 -13.77 3.18
N TRP A 94 16.55 -13.15 4.36
CA TRP A 94 17.16 -13.79 5.53
C TRP A 94 16.31 -13.58 6.79
N TYR A 95 16.16 -14.63 7.59
CA TYR A 95 15.64 -14.54 8.96
C TYR A 95 16.81 -14.45 9.94
N ALA A 96 16.80 -13.43 10.80
CA ALA A 96 17.62 -13.39 11.99
C ALA A 96 16.97 -14.28 13.06
N VAL A 97 17.69 -15.30 13.51
CA VAL A 97 17.21 -16.29 14.47
C VAL A 97 18.06 -16.29 15.73
N LYS A 98 17.41 -16.58 16.86
CA LYS A 98 18.08 -16.75 18.15
C LYS A 98 18.63 -18.17 18.29
N LEU A 99 19.90 -18.29 18.64
CA LEU A 99 20.58 -19.57 18.89
C LEU A 99 20.75 -19.84 20.39
N PRO A 100 20.99 -21.10 20.81
CA PRO A 100 21.41 -21.42 22.17
C PRO A 100 22.70 -20.66 22.49
N ASP A 101 22.80 -20.02 23.67
CA ASP A 101 23.86 -19.08 24.11
C ASP A 101 23.61 -17.57 23.87
N ASN A 102 22.42 -17.19 23.40
CA ASN A 102 22.03 -15.81 23.03
C ASN A 102 22.75 -15.24 21.80
N LYS A 103 23.46 -16.06 20.99
CA LYS A 103 23.92 -15.62 19.67
C LYS A 103 22.78 -15.43 18.68
N ILE A 104 23.03 -14.58 17.68
CA ILE A 104 22.15 -14.31 16.56
C ILE A 104 22.77 -14.92 15.32
N GLY A 105 21.99 -15.69 14.57
CA GLY A 105 22.37 -16.25 13.28
C GLY A 105 21.38 -15.87 12.19
N PHE A 106 21.77 -16.02 10.92
CA PHE A 106 20.93 -15.68 9.78
C PHE A 106 20.68 -16.93 8.91
N VAL A 107 19.41 -17.19 8.60
CA VAL A 107 18.97 -18.33 7.79
C VAL A 107 18.30 -17.82 6.51
N PRO A 108 18.62 -18.35 5.32
CA PRO A 108 17.94 -17.96 4.08
C PRO A 108 16.44 -18.27 4.17
N SER A 109 15.59 -17.33 3.75
CA SER A 109 14.14 -17.54 3.75
C SER A 109 13.71 -18.64 2.79
N GLY A 110 14.48 -18.91 1.72
CA GLY A 110 14.24 -20.02 0.81
C GLY A 110 14.42 -21.41 1.44
N ASP A 111 15.11 -21.50 2.58
CA ASP A 111 15.37 -22.76 3.28
C ASP A 111 14.38 -23.05 4.42
N CYS A 112 13.40 -22.18 4.64
CA CYS A 112 12.50 -22.31 5.78
C CYS A 112 11.09 -21.74 5.54
N LYS A 113 10.15 -22.14 6.39
CA LYS A 113 8.78 -21.62 6.45
C LYS A 113 8.59 -20.86 7.78
N ALA A 114 8.08 -19.63 7.72
CA ALA A 114 7.71 -18.88 8.92
C ALA A 114 6.50 -19.53 9.65
N ILE A 115 6.51 -19.48 10.98
CA ILE A 115 5.45 -19.92 11.90
C ILE A 115 5.08 -18.73 12.77
N VAL A 116 3.81 -18.34 12.75
CA VAL A 116 3.23 -17.31 13.63
C VAL A 116 2.44 -18.03 14.73
N SER A 117 2.54 -17.59 15.98
CA SER A 117 1.74 -18.18 17.06
C SER A 117 0.29 -17.71 16.96
N ASP A 118 -0.66 -18.63 17.03
CA ASP A 118 -2.10 -18.33 16.94
C ASP A 118 -2.69 -17.68 18.21
N ASP A 119 -1.90 -17.51 19.28
CA ASP A 119 -2.41 -17.22 20.62
C ASP A 119 -2.20 -15.77 21.11
N LYS A 120 -2.72 -14.80 20.36
CA LYS A 120 -3.07 -13.49 20.95
C LYS A 120 -4.07 -12.71 20.11
N LYS A 121 -5.33 -13.16 20.12
CA LYS A 121 -6.47 -12.28 19.81
C LYS A 121 -6.58 -11.23 20.93
N PRO A 122 -6.29 -9.94 20.71
CA PRO A 122 -6.58 -8.93 21.72
C PRO A 122 -8.10 -8.78 21.81
N ALA A 123 -8.64 -8.81 23.03
CA ALA A 123 -10.02 -8.43 23.27
C ALA A 123 -10.23 -6.98 22.81
N MET A 124 -11.26 -6.76 22.01
CA MET A 124 -11.70 -5.44 21.55
C MET A 124 -11.83 -4.50 22.76
N PRO A 125 -11.25 -3.28 22.75
CA PRO A 125 -11.51 -2.30 23.80
C PRO A 125 -13.01 -1.98 23.84
N PRO A 126 -13.61 -1.81 25.04
CA PRO A 126 -15.02 -1.44 25.13
C PRO A 126 -15.24 -0.07 24.49
N SER A 127 -16.22 0.01 23.60
CA SER A 127 -16.75 1.27 23.09
C SER A 127 -17.17 2.14 24.28
N ALA A 128 -16.49 3.27 24.48
CA ALA A 128 -16.86 4.25 25.50
C ALA A 128 -18.16 4.96 25.07
N ALA A 129 -19.29 4.49 25.60
CA ALA A 129 -20.57 5.21 25.57
C ALA A 129 -20.91 5.67 26.99
N GLY A 130 -20.86 6.98 27.23
CA GLY A 130 -21.39 7.60 28.44
C GLY A 130 -22.92 7.72 28.40
N THR A 131 -23.56 7.19 29.46
CA THR A 131 -24.79 7.63 30.19
C THR A 131 -25.69 8.71 29.54
N THR A 132 -27.04 8.63 29.41
CA THR A 132 -28.15 8.16 30.29
C THR A 132 -29.52 8.37 29.52
N PRO A 133 -30.77 8.15 30.06
CA PRO A 133 -31.57 6.91 30.10
C PRO A 133 -33.00 6.92 29.42
N GLN A 134 -33.39 5.77 28.80
CA GLN A 134 -34.72 5.09 28.64
C GLN A 134 -35.99 5.83 28.10
N ALA A 135 -36.40 5.64 26.82
CA ALA A 135 -37.49 4.79 26.21
C ALA A 135 -38.96 5.32 26.34
N PRO A 136 -39.93 5.08 25.41
CA PRO A 136 -40.00 4.03 24.37
C PRO A 136 -40.49 4.47 22.96
N ASN A 137 -39.92 3.88 21.92
CA ASN A 137 -40.60 3.45 20.69
C ASN A 137 -39.53 2.75 19.85
N ALA A 138 -39.58 1.42 19.82
CA ALA A 138 -38.60 0.59 19.12
C ALA A 138 -38.90 0.53 17.61
N PRO A 139 -38.01 0.99 16.73
CA PRO A 139 -37.93 0.49 15.37
C PRO A 139 -37.02 -0.74 15.36
N LYS A 140 -37.50 -1.77 14.68
CA LYS A 140 -36.90 -3.11 14.54
C LYS A 140 -35.40 -3.04 14.27
N THR A 141 -34.66 -3.81 15.07
CA THR A 141 -33.28 -4.22 14.84
C THR A 141 -33.13 -4.76 13.41
N PRO A 142 -32.22 -4.23 12.56
CA PRO A 142 -31.77 -4.97 11.40
C PRO A 142 -30.93 -6.14 11.91
N SER A 143 -31.48 -7.35 11.81
CA SER A 143 -30.76 -8.60 12.04
C SER A 143 -29.45 -8.64 11.26
N ALA A 144 -28.42 -9.15 11.93
CA ALA A 144 -27.17 -9.58 11.35
C ALA A 144 -27.43 -10.55 10.20
N ASN A 145 -27.17 -10.09 8.96
CA ASN A 145 -26.95 -10.88 7.74
C ASN A 145 -26.32 -9.96 6.68
N ASN A 146 -25.31 -9.18 7.05
CA ASN A 146 -24.57 -8.39 6.08
C ASN A 146 -23.52 -9.29 5.43
N THR A 147 -23.97 -10.11 4.46
CA THR A 147 -23.06 -10.86 3.58
C THR A 147 -22.13 -9.83 2.95
N TYR A 148 -20.83 -9.90 3.27
CA TYR A 148 -19.87 -8.99 2.68
C TYR A 148 -19.88 -9.18 1.16
N ALA A 149 -20.30 -8.14 0.44
CA ALA A 149 -20.24 -8.07 -1.01
C ALA A 149 -19.16 -7.06 -1.42
N ALA A 150 -18.22 -7.50 -2.24
CA ALA A 150 -17.26 -6.62 -2.88
C ALA A 150 -17.99 -5.65 -3.81
N THR A 151 -17.63 -4.36 -3.77
CA THR A 151 -18.20 -3.37 -4.69
C THR A 151 -17.74 -3.63 -6.13
N SER A 152 -18.43 -3.06 -7.12
CA SER A 152 -17.98 -3.15 -8.52
C SER A 152 -16.58 -2.58 -8.73
N GLU A 153 -16.24 -1.49 -8.02
CA GLU A 153 -14.92 -0.87 -8.07
C GLU A 153 -13.83 -1.76 -7.44
N GLU A 154 -14.12 -2.44 -6.33
CA GLU A 154 -13.20 -3.38 -5.69
C GLU A 154 -13.00 -4.63 -6.55
N GLN A 155 -14.06 -5.15 -7.17
CA GLN A 155 -13.97 -6.27 -8.12
C GLN A 155 -13.13 -5.88 -9.35
N GLN A 156 -13.34 -4.67 -9.88
CA GLN A 156 -12.55 -4.15 -11.00
C GLN A 156 -11.07 -4.00 -10.61
N MET A 157 -10.79 -3.45 -9.43
CA MET A 157 -9.42 -3.28 -8.92
C MET A 157 -8.74 -4.66 -8.73
N LEU A 158 -9.42 -5.62 -8.13
CA LEU A 158 -8.91 -6.99 -7.95
C LEU A 158 -8.61 -7.66 -9.30
N LYS A 159 -9.49 -7.48 -10.30
CA LYS A 159 -9.28 -8.00 -11.65
C LYS A 159 -7.99 -7.44 -12.25
N LEU A 160 -7.80 -6.11 -12.24
CA LEU A 160 -6.60 -5.47 -12.78
C LEU A 160 -5.32 -5.92 -12.06
N ILE A 161 -5.36 -6.02 -10.72
CA ILE A 161 -4.26 -6.55 -9.92
C ILE A 161 -3.91 -7.98 -10.33
N ASN A 162 -4.90 -8.87 -10.46
CA ASN A 162 -4.65 -10.26 -10.80
C ASN A 162 -4.24 -10.45 -12.27
N GLU A 163 -4.68 -9.58 -13.19
CA GLU A 163 -4.16 -9.53 -14.56
C GLU A 163 -2.68 -9.13 -14.58
N ALA A 164 -2.29 -8.11 -13.81
CA ALA A 164 -0.89 -7.72 -13.68
C ALA A 164 -0.04 -8.83 -13.04
N ARG A 165 -0.55 -9.52 -12.02
CA ARG A 165 0.14 -10.66 -11.39
C ARG A 165 0.31 -11.82 -12.37
N ALA A 166 -0.73 -12.16 -13.14
CA ALA A 166 -0.64 -13.20 -14.17
C ALA A 166 0.40 -12.87 -15.26
N GLN A 167 0.44 -11.62 -15.73
CA GLN A 167 1.45 -11.15 -16.70
C GLN A 167 2.90 -11.24 -16.18
N ASN A 168 3.08 -11.30 -14.86
CA ASN A 168 4.37 -11.41 -14.20
C ASN A 168 4.60 -12.81 -13.57
N ASN A 169 3.80 -13.82 -13.95
CA ASN A 169 3.87 -15.19 -13.44
C ASN A 169 3.73 -15.32 -11.92
N VAL A 170 2.94 -14.43 -11.30
CA VAL A 170 2.65 -14.43 -9.86
C VAL A 170 1.22 -14.94 -9.63
N GLN A 171 1.04 -15.79 -8.61
CA GLN A 171 -0.27 -16.37 -8.27
C GLN A 171 -1.31 -15.28 -7.93
N PRO A 172 -2.59 -15.43 -8.31
CA PRO A 172 -3.61 -14.43 -8.05
C PRO A 172 -3.88 -14.27 -6.54
N LEU A 173 -4.18 -13.05 -6.12
CA LEU A 173 -4.61 -12.74 -4.76
C LEU A 173 -6.09 -13.07 -4.60
N LYS A 174 -6.45 -13.58 -3.42
CA LYS A 174 -7.84 -13.76 -3.00
C LYS A 174 -8.31 -12.52 -2.24
N LEU A 175 -9.51 -12.03 -2.54
CA LEU A 175 -10.10 -10.95 -1.75
C LEU A 175 -10.45 -11.47 -0.36
N ASP A 176 -9.98 -10.78 0.68
CA ASP A 176 -10.34 -11.07 2.06
C ASP A 176 -11.32 -10.02 2.60
N THR A 177 -12.41 -10.52 3.19
CA THR A 177 -13.52 -9.71 3.68
C THR A 177 -13.13 -8.86 4.89
N GLU A 178 -12.40 -9.43 5.85
CA GLU A 178 -12.02 -8.74 7.09
C GLU A 178 -10.97 -7.68 6.79
N VAL A 179 -9.98 -8.03 5.96
CA VAL A 179 -8.95 -7.08 5.50
C VAL A 179 -9.57 -5.96 4.67
N SER A 180 -10.56 -6.26 3.82
CA SER A 180 -11.24 -5.22 3.04
C SER A 180 -12.08 -4.29 3.92
N ASN A 181 -12.71 -4.78 4.98
CA ASN A 181 -13.37 -3.91 5.95
C ASN A 181 -12.37 -2.95 6.61
N CYS A 182 -11.19 -3.43 7.00
CA CYS A 182 -10.10 -2.59 7.51
C CYS A 182 -9.66 -1.55 6.47
N ALA A 183 -9.42 -1.95 5.22
CA ALA A 183 -9.02 -1.06 4.14
C ALA A 183 -10.09 0.02 3.83
N ARG A 184 -11.38 -0.33 3.88
CA ARG A 184 -12.49 0.64 3.71
C ARG A 184 -12.52 1.66 4.83
N VAL A 185 -12.29 1.24 6.08
CA VAL A 185 -12.20 2.18 7.21
C VAL A 185 -10.97 3.07 7.05
N LYS A 186 -9.83 2.54 6.61
CA LYS A 186 -8.62 3.34 6.34
C LYS A 186 -8.85 4.39 5.25
N ALA A 187 -9.50 4.01 4.15
CA ALA A 187 -9.83 4.94 3.07
C ALA A 187 -10.80 6.05 3.54
N GLN A 188 -11.77 5.71 4.38
CA GLN A 188 -12.69 6.69 4.97
C GLN A 188 -11.96 7.60 5.98
N ASP A 189 -11.08 7.04 6.81
CA ASP A 189 -10.30 7.76 7.81
C ASP A 189 -9.41 8.84 7.19
N MET A 190 -8.78 8.54 6.03
CA MET A 190 -8.03 9.52 5.23
C MET A 190 -8.89 10.69 4.75
N ILE A 191 -10.16 10.42 4.40
CA ILE A 191 -11.10 11.46 3.97
C ILE A 191 -11.53 12.30 5.17
N ASP A 192 -12.01 11.65 6.23
CA ASP A 192 -12.63 12.32 7.39
C ASP A 192 -11.61 13.18 8.15
N ASN A 193 -10.36 12.73 8.22
CA ASN A 193 -9.29 13.44 8.93
C ASN A 193 -8.35 14.21 7.99
N ASN A 194 -8.71 14.34 6.71
CA ASN A 194 -8.02 15.15 5.71
C ASN A 194 -6.49 14.90 5.64
N TYR A 195 -6.09 13.63 5.51
CA TYR A 195 -4.68 13.25 5.39
C TYR A 195 -4.45 12.20 4.30
N PHE A 196 -3.22 12.15 3.78
CA PHE A 196 -2.78 11.14 2.81
C PHE A 196 -1.46 10.54 3.29
N SER A 197 -1.54 9.47 4.09
CA SER A 197 -0.39 8.81 4.73
C SER A 197 -0.75 7.38 5.13
N HIS A 198 0.26 6.53 5.24
CA HIS A 198 0.12 5.21 5.85
C HIS A 198 -0.28 5.30 7.31
N ASN A 199 0.33 6.23 8.05
CA ASN A 199 0.04 6.39 9.47
C ASN A 199 -1.24 7.19 9.64
N SER A 200 -2.26 6.54 10.20
CA SER A 200 -3.47 7.18 10.68
C SER A 200 -3.18 7.93 11.99
N PRO A 201 -3.63 9.19 12.12
CA PRO A 201 -3.62 9.90 13.41
C PRO A 201 -4.43 9.19 14.49
N LYS A 202 -5.41 8.37 14.10
CA LYS A 202 -6.32 7.64 15.00
C LYS A 202 -5.90 6.20 15.24
N TYR A 203 -5.50 5.48 14.19
CA TYR A 203 -5.27 4.04 14.23
C TYR A 203 -3.79 3.62 14.17
N GLY A 204 -2.85 4.58 14.07
CA GLY A 204 -1.43 4.27 13.96
C GLY A 204 -1.04 3.78 12.56
N SER A 205 -0.03 2.91 12.48
CA SER A 205 0.39 2.31 11.22
C SER A 205 -0.72 1.40 10.63
N PRO A 206 -0.67 1.03 9.33
CA PRO A 206 -1.64 0.07 8.80
C PRO A 206 -1.57 -1.30 9.50
N PHE A 207 -0.43 -1.64 10.09
CA PHE A 207 -0.20 -2.86 10.86
C PHE A 207 -0.87 -2.81 12.23
N ASP A 208 -0.77 -1.67 12.92
CA ASP A 208 -1.52 -1.42 14.16
C ASP A 208 -3.02 -1.47 13.90
N MET A 209 -3.45 -0.90 12.77
CA MET A 209 -4.84 -0.91 12.35
C MET A 209 -5.33 -2.34 12.08
N MET A 210 -4.61 -3.13 11.28
CA MET A 210 -4.95 -4.54 11.04
C MET A 210 -5.02 -5.34 12.34
N LYS A 211 -4.06 -5.14 13.26
CA LYS A 211 -4.05 -5.76 14.58
C LYS A 211 -5.27 -5.36 15.42
N SER A 212 -5.65 -4.09 15.41
CA SER A 212 -6.85 -3.60 16.13
C SER A 212 -8.16 -4.16 15.56
N PHE A 213 -8.16 -4.57 14.28
CA PHE A 213 -9.26 -5.25 13.60
C PHE A 213 -9.22 -6.78 13.78
N GLY A 214 -8.24 -7.31 14.53
CA GLY A 214 -8.08 -8.74 14.77
C GLY A 214 -7.57 -9.53 13.56
N ILE A 215 -6.94 -8.86 12.59
CA ILE A 215 -6.40 -9.49 11.40
C ILE A 215 -5.00 -10.05 11.70
N ASN A 216 -4.86 -11.37 11.60
CA ASN A 216 -3.58 -12.07 11.73
C ASN A 216 -2.94 -12.30 10.35
N TYR A 217 -1.62 -12.10 10.27
CA TYR A 217 -0.87 -12.30 9.02
C TYR A 217 0.60 -12.66 9.30
N VAL A 218 1.22 -13.37 8.37
CA VAL A 218 2.68 -13.65 8.35
C VAL A 218 3.45 -12.46 7.79
N ALA A 219 2.92 -11.84 6.75
CA ALA A 219 3.43 -10.62 6.15
C ALA A 219 2.27 -9.74 5.73
N ALA A 220 2.44 -8.43 5.81
CA ALA A 220 1.47 -7.48 5.31
C ALA A 220 2.13 -6.30 4.59
N GLY A 221 1.38 -5.67 3.71
CA GLY A 221 1.78 -4.42 3.06
C GLY A 221 0.58 -3.54 2.78
N GLU A 222 0.83 -2.26 2.58
CA GLU A 222 -0.20 -1.30 2.19
C GLU A 222 0.25 -0.50 0.97
N ASN A 223 -0.68 -0.32 0.03
CA ASN A 223 -0.62 0.77 -0.94
C ASN A 223 -1.81 1.70 -0.75
N ILE A 224 -1.59 3.01 -0.90
CA ILE A 224 -2.65 4.01 -0.94
C ILE A 224 -2.58 4.82 -2.24
N ALA A 225 -3.73 5.22 -2.77
CA ALA A 225 -3.80 6.10 -3.94
C ALA A 225 -4.95 7.08 -3.85
N GLY A 226 -4.77 8.27 -4.41
CA GLY A 226 -5.84 9.21 -4.71
C GLY A 226 -6.06 9.28 -6.21
N ASN A 227 -7.27 8.98 -6.70
CA ASN A 227 -7.55 9.04 -8.13
C ASN A 227 -9.04 9.18 -8.46
N GLN A 228 -9.33 9.55 -9.70
CA GLN A 228 -10.71 9.74 -10.19
C GLN A 228 -11.42 8.42 -10.49
N ASN A 229 -10.69 7.36 -10.81
CA ASN A 229 -11.27 6.05 -11.12
C ASN A 229 -10.27 4.91 -10.86
N VAL A 230 -10.78 3.68 -10.83
CA VAL A 230 -10.05 2.43 -10.56
C VAL A 230 -8.90 2.19 -11.54
N ALA A 231 -9.14 2.35 -12.84
CA ALA A 231 -8.13 2.07 -13.86
C ALA A 231 -6.91 3.00 -13.74
N ASN A 232 -7.16 4.30 -13.54
CA ASN A 232 -6.10 5.27 -13.33
C ASN A 232 -5.35 5.02 -12.02
N ALA A 233 -6.07 4.69 -10.93
CA ALA A 233 -5.43 4.33 -9.66
C ALA A 233 -4.50 3.12 -9.82
N HIS A 234 -4.96 2.04 -10.46
CA HIS A 234 -4.15 0.86 -10.72
C HIS A 234 -2.91 1.19 -11.56
N ASN A 235 -3.07 1.94 -12.66
CA ASN A 235 -1.95 2.34 -13.51
C ASN A 235 -0.92 3.20 -12.75
N SER A 236 -1.37 4.15 -11.94
CA SER A 236 -0.46 4.95 -11.10
C SER A 236 0.32 4.09 -10.10
N LEU A 237 -0.34 3.11 -9.47
CA LEU A 237 0.31 2.19 -8.54
C LEU A 237 1.33 1.28 -9.25
N MET A 238 0.99 0.73 -10.42
CA MET A 238 1.90 -0.14 -11.18
C MET A 238 3.11 0.61 -11.78
N ASN A 239 3.01 1.92 -11.96
CA ASN A 239 4.10 2.78 -12.46
C ASN A 239 5.02 3.28 -11.33
N SER A 240 4.67 3.08 -10.07
CA SER A 240 5.53 3.39 -8.93
C SER A 240 6.23 2.12 -8.44
N PRO A 241 7.58 2.07 -8.44
CA PRO A 241 8.34 0.89 -8.05
C PRO A 241 7.98 0.33 -6.66
N GLY A 242 7.73 1.19 -5.67
CA GLY A 242 7.34 0.77 -4.33
C GLY A 242 5.98 0.07 -4.31
N HIS A 243 4.94 0.72 -4.84
CA HIS A 243 3.60 0.16 -4.89
C HIS A 243 3.51 -1.10 -5.77
N ARG A 244 4.20 -1.10 -6.92
CA ARG A 244 4.31 -2.27 -7.80
C ARG A 244 4.92 -3.47 -7.08
N ARG A 245 5.93 -3.25 -6.24
CA ARG A 245 6.55 -4.32 -5.44
C ARG A 245 5.53 -5.02 -4.55
N ASN A 246 4.64 -4.27 -3.88
CA ASN A 246 3.56 -4.86 -3.09
C ASN A 246 2.57 -5.65 -3.97
N ILE A 247 2.12 -5.07 -5.09
CA ILE A 247 1.16 -5.72 -6.01
C ILE A 247 1.71 -7.05 -6.55
N LEU A 248 3.00 -7.10 -6.87
CA LEU A 248 3.66 -8.27 -7.47
C LEU A 248 4.42 -9.15 -6.47
N ASN A 249 4.30 -8.90 -5.17
CA ASN A 249 4.97 -9.73 -4.18
C ASN A 249 4.35 -11.14 -4.16
N PRO A 250 5.13 -12.21 -4.44
CA PRO A 250 4.64 -13.59 -4.46
C PRO A 250 4.25 -14.12 -3.08
N ASP A 251 4.76 -13.53 -1.99
CA ASP A 251 4.47 -13.97 -0.63
C ASP A 251 3.01 -13.69 -0.25
N PHE A 252 2.42 -12.62 -0.80
CA PHE A 252 1.03 -12.27 -0.53
C PHE A 252 0.06 -13.24 -1.19
N THR A 253 -0.92 -13.68 -0.41
CA THR A 253 -1.97 -14.62 -0.83
C THR A 253 -3.35 -13.98 -0.85
N HIS A 254 -3.56 -12.95 -0.04
CA HIS A 254 -4.84 -12.27 0.09
C HIS A 254 -4.67 -10.74 0.03
N ILE A 255 -5.77 -10.06 -0.28
CA ILE A 255 -5.84 -8.61 -0.34
C ILE A 255 -7.18 -8.13 0.23
N GLY A 256 -7.13 -7.04 1.00
CA GLY A 256 -8.27 -6.21 1.31
C GLY A 256 -8.28 -4.96 0.44
N LEU A 257 -9.44 -4.60 -0.10
CA LEU A 257 -9.62 -3.41 -0.92
C LEU A 257 -10.61 -2.47 -0.26
N GLY A 258 -10.23 -1.19 -0.17
CA GLY A 258 -11.09 -0.11 0.29
C GLY A 258 -11.09 1.04 -0.69
N ILE A 259 -12.25 1.37 -1.24
CA ILE A 259 -12.43 2.48 -2.17
C ILE A 259 -13.56 3.38 -1.65
N LYS A 260 -13.24 4.66 -1.43
CA LYS A 260 -14.20 5.64 -0.90
C LYS A 260 -14.15 6.91 -1.73
N LYS A 261 -15.34 7.36 -2.16
CA LYS A 261 -15.52 8.64 -2.85
C LYS A 261 -15.37 9.79 -1.85
N GLY A 262 -14.51 10.75 -2.17
CA GLY A 262 -14.23 11.91 -1.33
C GLY A 262 -12.75 12.30 -1.32
N GLY A 263 -12.46 13.37 -0.58
CA GLY A 263 -11.12 13.96 -0.50
C GLY A 263 -10.72 14.74 -1.76
N PRO A 264 -9.53 15.34 -1.77
CA PRO A 264 -9.10 16.25 -2.84
C PRO A 264 -8.84 15.56 -4.20
N TYR A 265 -8.84 14.23 -4.23
CA TYR A 265 -8.48 13.42 -5.40
C TYR A 265 -9.67 12.72 -6.09
N GLY A 266 -10.89 12.94 -5.63
CA GLY A 266 -12.11 12.29 -6.13
C GLY A 266 -12.45 11.00 -5.40
N ASN A 267 -11.53 10.03 -5.37
CA ASN A 267 -11.65 8.82 -4.54
C ASN A 267 -10.32 8.49 -3.86
N MET A 268 -10.42 7.97 -2.63
CA MET A 268 -9.34 7.34 -1.87
C MET A 268 -9.36 5.82 -2.05
N PHE A 269 -8.20 5.25 -2.34
CA PHE A 269 -7.96 3.83 -2.50
C PHE A 269 -6.98 3.36 -1.42
N CYS A 270 -7.29 2.22 -0.80
CA CYS A 270 -6.42 1.50 0.10
C CYS A 270 -6.39 0.03 -0.33
N GLN A 271 -5.18 -0.50 -0.53
CA GLN A 271 -4.91 -1.91 -0.79
C GLN A 271 -4.09 -2.43 0.38
N MET A 272 -4.65 -3.35 1.16
CA MET A 272 -3.95 -4.03 2.25
C MET A 272 -3.67 -5.46 1.84
N PHE A 273 -2.41 -5.82 1.67
CA PHE A 273 -1.97 -7.14 1.27
C PHE A 273 -1.64 -7.95 2.51
N ILE A 274 -2.02 -9.23 2.55
CA ILE A 274 -1.60 -10.14 3.61
C ILE A 274 -1.16 -11.50 3.08
N SER A 275 -0.30 -12.14 3.86
CA SER A 275 -0.01 -13.57 3.78
C SER A 275 -0.71 -14.26 4.94
N LYS A 276 -1.70 -15.11 4.68
CA LYS A 276 -2.34 -15.87 5.75
C LYS A 276 -1.43 -16.97 6.28
N PRO A 277 -1.46 -17.28 7.59
CA PRO A 277 -0.87 -18.49 8.12
C PRO A 277 -1.41 -19.72 7.37
N GLN A 278 -0.54 -20.69 7.09
CA GLN A 278 -0.91 -21.98 6.50
C GLN A 278 -0.71 -23.10 7.49
#